data_AF-A0A1A7WYE8-F1
#
_entry.id   AF-A0A1A7WYE8-F1
#
_cell.length_a   1.000
_cell.length_b   1.000
_cell.length_c   1.000
_cell.angle_alpha   90.00
_cell.angle_beta   90.00
_cell.angle_gamma   90.00
#
_symmetry.space_group_name_H-M   'P 1'
#
loop_
_entity.id
_entity.type
_entity.pdbx_description
1 polymer ?
#
loop_
_entity_poly.entity_id
_entity_poly.type
_entity_poly.pdbx_seq_one_letter_code
_entity_poly.pdbx_strand_id
1 'polypeptide(L)'
;CLYYHYITSSISVWYAGATTRDKKRLQRVGRSAEKVIGCKLPSIQDLSTSRTLRLAGQLTADPCHPGHCLFDSLPSGRRFRSIWTRTSRHKNSFFPSAVRLMNVSPRAAHSSHMTRGCVWT
;
A
#
# COMPACT_ATOMS: atom_id res chain seq x y z
N CYS A 1 -20.17 -6.95 3.06
CA CYS A 1 -20.30 -8.15 2.19
C CYS A 1 -19.00 -8.95 2.14
N LEU A 2 -19.04 -10.18 2.64
CA LEU A 2 -17.89 -11.12 2.66
C LEU A 2 -17.31 -11.40 1.26
N TYR A 3 -18.15 -11.37 0.21
CA TYR A 3 -17.74 -11.50 -1.19
C TYR A 3 -16.70 -10.46 -1.62
N TYR A 4 -16.92 -9.19 -1.25
CA TYR A 4 -15.99 -8.11 -1.56
C TYR A 4 -14.71 -8.21 -0.73
N HIS A 5 -14.79 -8.71 0.51
CA HIS A 5 -13.63 -8.96 1.36
C HIS A 5 -12.75 -10.09 0.80
N TYR A 6 -13.33 -11.16 0.25
CA TYR A 6 -12.60 -12.27 -0.38
C TYR A 6 -11.79 -11.81 -1.60
N ILE A 7 -12.44 -11.14 -2.56
CA ILE A 7 -11.79 -10.62 -3.78
C ILE A 7 -10.67 -9.63 -3.45
N THR A 8 -10.84 -8.86 -2.37
CA THR A 8 -9.88 -7.82 -2.01
C THR A 8 -8.79 -8.33 -1.07
N SER A 9 -8.97 -9.45 -0.36
CA SER A 9 -8.04 -9.98 0.67
C SER A 9 -6.58 -10.07 0.20
N SER A 10 -6.33 -10.60 -1.00
CA SER A 10 -4.99 -10.78 -1.56
C SER A 10 -4.53 -9.62 -2.46
N ILE A 11 -5.34 -8.57 -2.62
CA ILE A 11 -5.14 -7.55 -3.65
C ILE A 11 -3.82 -6.78 -3.51
N SER A 12 -3.32 -6.60 -2.30
CA SER A 12 -2.02 -5.96 -2.03
C SER A 12 -0.85 -6.71 -2.67
N VAL A 13 -0.98 -8.02 -2.88
CA VAL A 13 0.09 -8.88 -3.44
C VAL A 13 0.19 -8.73 -4.95
N TRP A 14 -0.94 -8.66 -5.66
CA TRP A 14 -0.98 -8.75 -7.12
C TRP A 14 -1.45 -7.48 -7.84
N TYR A 15 -2.15 -6.55 -7.17
CA TYR A 15 -2.68 -5.35 -7.82
C TYR A 15 -1.62 -4.38 -8.31
N ALA A 16 -0.51 -4.26 -7.59
CA ALA A 16 0.61 -3.43 -8.02
C ALA A 16 1.16 -3.93 -9.37
N GLY A 17 1.30 -5.26 -9.51
CA GLY A 17 1.73 -5.96 -10.72
C GLY A 17 0.68 -6.05 -11.86
N ALA A 18 -0.59 -5.78 -11.57
CA ALA A 18 -1.66 -5.90 -12.55
C ALA A 18 -1.55 -4.87 -13.68
N THR A 19 -1.86 -5.29 -14.91
CA THR A 19 -1.82 -4.38 -16.07
C THR A 19 -2.95 -3.35 -15.97
N THR A 20 -2.85 -2.25 -16.71
CA THR A 20 -3.92 -1.24 -16.81
C THR A 20 -5.23 -1.87 -17.29
N ARG A 21 -5.16 -2.88 -18.18
CA ARG A 21 -6.33 -3.62 -18.65
C ARG A 21 -6.99 -4.39 -17.51
N ASP A 22 -6.20 -5.06 -16.68
CA ASP A 22 -6.71 -5.84 -15.54
C ASP A 22 -7.33 -4.92 -14.50
N LYS A 23 -6.69 -3.78 -14.19
CA LYS A 23 -7.23 -2.76 -13.28
C LYS A 23 -8.59 -2.22 -13.76
N LYS A 24 -8.73 -1.95 -15.06
CA LYS A 24 -10.03 -1.54 -15.66
C LYS A 24 -11.08 -2.65 -15.56
N ARG A 25 -10.70 -3.91 -15.79
CA ARG A 25 -11.62 -5.06 -15.64
C ARG A 25 -12.09 -5.20 -14.19
N LEU A 26 -11.18 -5.11 -13.23
CA LEU A 26 -11.50 -5.13 -11.79
C LEU A 26 -12.45 -4.00 -11.40
N GLN A 27 -12.20 -2.77 -11.87
CA GLN A 27 -13.10 -1.65 -11.61
C GLN A 27 -14.53 -1.91 -12.09
N ARG A 28 -14.72 -2.57 -13.25
CA ARG A 28 -16.06 -2.96 -13.72
C ARG A 28 -16.72 -3.98 -12.79
N VAL A 29 -15.98 -4.99 -12.36
CA VAL A 29 -16.47 -5.98 -11.37
C VAL A 29 -16.88 -5.28 -10.07
N GLY A 30 -16.10 -4.32 -9.60
CA GLY A 30 -16.43 -3.49 -8.44
C GLY A 30 -17.75 -2.72 -8.61
N ARG A 31 -17.95 -2.09 -9.77
CA ARG A 31 -19.21 -1.38 -10.08
C ARG A 31 -20.42 -2.31 -10.17
N SER A 32 -20.24 -3.50 -10.76
CA SER A 32 -21.29 -4.52 -10.79
C SER A 32 -21.66 -4.98 -9.39
N ALA A 33 -20.68 -5.20 -8.52
CA ALA A 33 -20.92 -5.56 -7.11
C ALA A 33 -21.64 -4.45 -6.35
N GLU A 34 -21.24 -3.19 -6.53
CA GLU A 34 -21.93 -2.01 -5.97
C GLU A 34 -23.40 -1.96 -6.41
N LYS A 35 -23.69 -2.21 -7.69
CA LYS A 35 -25.06 -2.25 -8.21
C LYS A 35 -25.90 -3.36 -7.59
N VAL A 36 -25.33 -4.55 -7.38
CA VAL A 36 -26.03 -5.70 -6.78
C VAL A 36 -26.30 -5.48 -5.29
N ILE A 37 -25.32 -4.92 -4.57
CA ILE A 37 -25.42 -4.70 -3.12
C ILE A 37 -26.28 -3.46 -2.81
N GLY A 38 -26.38 -2.50 -3.74
CA GLY A 38 -27.15 -1.28 -3.57
C GLY A 38 -26.48 -0.25 -2.66
N CYS A 39 -25.20 -0.40 -2.34
CA CYS A 39 -24.43 0.54 -1.53
C CYS A 39 -23.08 0.87 -2.17
N LYS A 40 -22.59 2.08 -1.92
CA LYS A 40 -21.29 2.53 -2.43
C LYS A 40 -20.17 1.68 -1.84
N LEU A 41 -19.39 1.05 -2.70
CA LEU A 41 -18.19 0.31 -2.32
C LEU A 41 -16.95 1.19 -2.51
N PRO A 42 -15.91 1.05 -1.67
CA PRO A 42 -14.66 1.73 -1.93
C PRO A 42 -14.07 1.27 -3.27
N SER A 43 -13.31 2.15 -3.93
CA SER A 43 -12.61 1.75 -5.15
C SER A 43 -11.60 0.67 -4.82
N ILE A 44 -11.48 -0.31 -5.71
CA ILE A 44 -10.45 -1.36 -5.62
C ILE A 44 -9.05 -0.74 -5.54
N GLN A 45 -8.85 0.39 -6.23
CA GLN A 45 -7.61 1.16 -6.15
C GLN A 45 -7.39 1.74 -4.75
N ASP A 46 -8.42 2.28 -4.11
CA ASP A 46 -8.32 2.89 -2.79
C ASP A 46 -8.04 1.82 -1.73
N LEU A 47 -8.67 0.65 -1.86
CA LEU A 47 -8.35 -0.48 -0.99
C LEU A 47 -6.92 -0.95 -1.13
N SER A 48 -6.43 -1.12 -2.36
CA SER A 48 -5.03 -1.49 -2.57
C SER A 48 -4.09 -0.44 -1.99
N THR A 49 -4.42 0.84 -2.17
CA THR A 49 -3.63 1.98 -1.68
C THR A 49 -3.60 1.99 -0.15
N SER A 50 -4.76 1.94 0.50
CA SER A 50 -4.91 1.91 1.95
C SER A 50 -4.16 0.73 2.58
N ARG A 51 -4.28 -0.47 1.99
CA ARG A 51 -3.58 -1.66 2.48
C ARG A 51 -2.07 -1.59 2.29
N THR A 52 -1.61 -1.12 1.13
CA THR A 52 -0.17 -0.92 0.90
C THR A 52 0.40 0.08 1.89
N LEU A 53 -0.29 1.19 2.18
CA LEU A 53 0.11 2.15 3.20
C LEU A 53 0.14 1.53 4.59
N ARG A 54 -0.88 0.75 4.97
CA ARG A 54 -0.94 0.08 6.28
C ARG A 54 0.21 -0.91 6.46
N LEU A 55 0.46 -1.75 5.45
CA LEU A 55 1.56 -2.72 5.48
C LEU A 55 2.92 -2.01 5.49
N ALA A 56 3.13 -1.02 4.63
CA ALA A 56 4.35 -0.23 4.64
C ALA A 56 4.60 0.42 6.01
N GLY A 57 3.56 1.00 6.61
CA GLY A 57 3.61 1.55 7.96
C GLY A 57 4.05 0.53 9.01
N GLN A 58 3.50 -0.70 8.97
CA GLN A 58 3.90 -1.79 9.86
C GLN A 58 5.37 -2.19 9.67
N LEU A 59 5.83 -2.31 8.43
CA LEU A 59 7.22 -2.66 8.13
C LEU A 59 8.21 -1.55 8.52
N THR A 60 7.81 -0.27 8.37
CA THR A 60 8.62 0.87 8.83
C THR A 60 8.65 0.98 10.35
N ALA A 61 7.64 0.48 11.05
CA ALA A 61 7.57 0.52 12.51
C ALA A 61 8.32 -0.65 13.19
N ASP A 62 8.73 -1.66 12.42
CA ASP A 62 9.47 -2.84 12.90
C ASP A 62 10.92 -2.82 12.41
N PRO A 63 11.90 -2.38 13.24
CA PRO A 63 13.31 -2.37 12.88
C PRO A 63 13.91 -3.77 12.66
N CYS A 64 13.29 -4.82 13.22
CA CYS A 64 13.77 -6.20 13.08
C CYS A 64 13.32 -6.84 11.76
N HIS A 65 12.43 -6.19 11.01
CA HIS A 65 11.92 -6.74 9.77
C HIS A 65 12.99 -6.70 8.66
N PRO A 66 13.20 -7.78 7.88
CA PRO A 66 14.25 -7.85 6.85
C PRO A 66 14.09 -6.83 5.72
N GLY A 67 12.87 -6.36 5.48
CA GLY A 67 12.57 -5.30 4.51
C GLY A 67 12.60 -3.88 5.06
N HIS A 68 12.95 -3.68 6.34
CA HIS A 68 12.98 -2.35 6.97
C HIS A 68 13.99 -1.42 6.28
N CYS A 69 15.16 -1.94 5.92
CA CYS A 69 16.22 -1.21 5.20
C CYS A 69 15.81 -0.76 3.78
N LEU A 70 14.69 -1.25 3.24
CA LEU A 70 14.18 -0.77 1.96
C LEU A 70 13.34 0.52 2.12
N PHE A 71 13.04 0.90 3.35
CA PHE A 71 12.35 2.14 3.72
C PHE A 71 13.32 3.12 4.37
N ASP A 72 14.42 3.43 3.68
CA ASP A 72 15.39 4.41 4.16
C ASP A 72 14.86 5.84 4.02
N SER A 73 14.78 6.57 5.13
CA SER A 73 14.38 7.98 5.10
C SER A 73 15.51 8.89 4.59
N LEU A 74 15.15 9.95 3.87
CA LEU A 74 16.06 11.06 3.57
C LEU A 74 16.37 11.86 4.84
N PRO A 75 17.48 12.63 4.88
CA PRO A 75 17.85 13.42 6.06
C PRO A 75 16.77 14.39 6.56
N SER A 76 15.86 14.81 5.68
CA SER A 76 14.72 15.66 6.04
C SER A 76 13.61 14.93 6.81
N GLY A 77 13.65 13.60 6.92
CA GLY A 77 12.64 12.77 7.58
C GLY A 77 11.26 12.75 6.90
N ARG A 78 11.07 13.49 5.81
CA ARG A 78 9.75 13.68 5.17
C ARG A 78 9.45 12.68 4.06
N ARG A 79 10.48 12.03 3.52
CA ARG A 79 10.39 11.15 2.34
C ARG A 79 11.36 9.99 2.48
N PHE A 80 10.98 8.86 1.91
CA PHE A 80 11.83 7.69 1.73
C PHE A 80 12.65 7.81 0.45
N ARG A 81 13.84 7.20 0.45
CA ARG A 81 14.72 7.05 -0.71
C ARG A 81 14.01 6.21 -1.76
N SER A 82 13.93 6.74 -2.97
CA SER A 82 13.35 6.01 -4.10
C SER A 82 14.19 4.78 -4.43
N ILE A 83 13.54 3.61 -4.52
CA ILE A 83 14.20 2.39 -5.00
C ILE A 83 14.33 2.47 -6.52
N TRP A 84 15.55 2.39 -7.01
CA TRP A 84 15.81 2.38 -8.44
C TRP A 84 15.36 1.06 -9.06
N THR A 85 14.63 1.12 -10.19
CA THR A 85 14.07 -0.07 -10.85
C THR A 85 14.26 0.02 -12.37
N ARG A 86 14.83 -1.01 -12.99
CA ARG A 86 15.00 -1.09 -14.46
C ARG A 86 13.75 -1.52 -15.20
N THR A 87 12.96 -2.39 -14.60
CA THR A 87 11.83 -3.06 -15.26
C THR A 87 10.50 -2.65 -14.68
N SER A 88 9.47 -2.63 -15.53
CA SER A 88 8.07 -2.43 -15.11
C SER A 88 7.67 -3.44 -14.03
N ARG A 89 8.07 -4.71 -14.17
CA ARG A 89 7.78 -5.77 -13.20
C ARG A 89 8.30 -5.42 -11.80
N HIS A 90 9.57 -5.01 -11.68
CA HIS A 90 10.15 -4.67 -10.38
C HIS A 90 9.58 -3.35 -9.84
N LYS A 91 9.36 -2.33 -10.70
CA LYS A 91 8.68 -1.07 -10.34
C LYS A 91 7.28 -1.31 -9.75
N ASN A 92 6.60 -2.34 -10.22
CA ASN A 92 5.25 -2.72 -9.81
C ASN A 92 5.23 -3.78 -8.69
N SER A 93 6.39 -4.15 -8.14
CA SER A 93 6.45 -4.97 -6.93
C SER A 93 6.15 -4.13 -5.68
N PHE A 94 5.93 -4.80 -4.55
CA PHE A 94 5.49 -4.18 -3.30
C PHE A 94 6.40 -3.01 -2.85
N PHE A 95 7.71 -3.24 -2.63
CA PHE A 95 8.58 -2.23 -2.02
C PHE A 95 8.73 -0.94 -2.86
N PRO A 96 9.07 -0.99 -4.16
CA PRO A 96 9.18 0.22 -4.96
C PRO A 96 7.84 0.95 -5.10
N SER A 97 6.73 0.22 -5.09
CA SER A 97 5.39 0.83 -5.13
C SER A 97 5.00 1.46 -3.79
N ALA A 98 5.30 0.81 -2.68
CA ALA A 98 5.04 1.30 -1.33
C ALA A 98 5.82 2.59 -1.03
N VAL A 99 7.12 2.61 -1.34
CA VAL A 99 7.99 3.79 -1.19
C VAL A 99 7.44 5.00 -1.97
N ARG A 100 7.06 4.79 -3.24
CA ARG A 100 6.42 5.87 -4.03
C ARG A 100 5.13 6.36 -3.40
N LEU A 101 4.30 5.45 -2.91
CA LEU A 101 3.00 5.79 -2.34
C LEU A 101 3.13 6.56 -1.03
N MET A 102 4.06 6.15 -0.16
CA MET A 102 4.40 6.87 1.08
C MET A 102 4.95 8.27 0.79
N ASN A 103 5.72 8.44 -0.29
CA ASN A 103 6.25 9.74 -0.71
C ASN A 103 5.18 10.70 -1.26
N VAL A 104 4.07 10.17 -1.82
CA VAL A 104 2.95 10.96 -2.33
C VAL A 104 1.92 11.26 -1.23
N SER A 105 1.79 10.39 -0.24
CA SER A 105 0.85 10.53 0.88
C SER A 105 1.56 10.57 2.25
N PRO A 106 2.30 11.67 2.56
CA PRO A 106 3.07 11.77 3.80
C PRO A 106 2.20 11.76 5.08
N ARG A 107 0.88 12.00 4.98
CA ARG A 107 -0.05 11.93 6.12
C ARG A 107 -0.16 10.52 6.72
N ALA A 108 0.07 9.46 5.95
CA ALA A 108 0.08 8.10 6.47
C ALA A 108 1.39 7.75 7.22
N ALA A 109 2.50 8.41 6.87
CA ALA A 109 3.81 8.19 7.49
C ALA A 109 3.92 8.80 8.90
N HIS A 110 3.15 9.86 9.18
CA HIS A 110 3.19 10.54 10.49
C HIS A 110 2.38 9.84 11.58
N SER A 111 1.53 8.86 11.25
CA SER A 111 0.68 8.20 12.27
C SER A 111 1.41 7.12 13.07
N SER A 112 2.63 6.70 12.66
CA SER A 112 3.43 5.70 13.37
C SER A 112 4.55 6.29 14.25
N HIS A 113 4.81 7.61 14.17
CA HIS A 113 5.86 8.26 14.96
C HIS A 113 5.39 8.84 16.31
N MET A 114 4.08 8.78 16.59
CA MET A 114 3.52 9.10 17.90
C MET A 114 2.84 7.87 18.50
N THR A 115 3.62 6.86 18.87
CA THR A 115 3.27 6.03 20.04
C THR A 115 4.50 5.28 20.52
N ARG A 116 4.76 5.43 21.82
CA ARG A 116 5.77 4.75 22.64
C ARG A 116 7.16 5.36 22.57
N GLY A 117 7.33 6.39 23.40
CA GLY A 117 8.54 6.47 24.21
C GLY A 117 8.71 5.13 24.92
N CYS A 118 9.63 4.32 24.42
CA CYS A 118 10.17 3.19 25.15
C CYS A 118 11.22 3.77 26.10
N VAL A 119 10.77 4.13 27.31
CA VAL A 119 11.65 4.16 28.47
C VAL A 119 12.10 2.72 28.68
N TRP A 120 13.38 2.45 28.48
CA TRP A 120 14.07 1.30 29.06
C TRP A 120 15.33 1.84 29.71
N THR A 121 15.28 1.89 31.05
CA THR A 121 16.36 2.00 32.04
C THR A 121 17.51 2.97 31.75
#